data_AF-A0A9D1V373-F1
#
_entry.id   AF-A0A9D1V373-F1
#
_cell.length_a   1.000
_cell.length_b   1.000
_cell.length_c   1.000
_cell.angle_alpha   90.00
_cell.angle_beta   90.00
_cell.angle_gamma   90.00
#
_symmetry.space_group_name_H-M   'P 1'
#
loop_
_entity.id
_entity.type
_entity.pdbx_description
1 polymer ?
#
loop_
_entity_poly.entity_id
_entity_poly.type
_entity_poly.pdbx_seq_one_letter_code
_entity_poly.pdbx_strand_id
1 'polypeptide(L)'
;MRFATNKKRMAAAALAAALTLALAGCAAKPETVDPAPFLTVEFTGMSGEGTAEWNFDSEGFAAACGDGVKDAAGLAACVDGSLDKTEGLSNGDTVTFQWNCDAETAQEEHNAVLAPGNATFTVEGLDEWVTALDQIGQEDWDSLAAAGEEALRQREGDAITGAECLGGYMLVRQDFSSEMVDVHNMLYAAYKVQAQLPDGSSLTYYAGVGFGDLVRHGDGSVEATGDYGFMAYGNIDVKAGGEYYNFTGFETLEDMNTECISGYQGMYSVESNVTEAAA
;
A
#
# COMPACT_ATOMS: atom_id res chain seq x y z
N MET A 1 1.64 -19.77 -50.80
CA MET A 1 2.56 -19.22 -51.82
C MET A 1 1.73 -18.40 -52.81
N ARG A 2 2.12 -17.13 -53.04
CA ARG A 2 1.56 -16.17 -54.02
C ARG A 2 0.18 -15.58 -53.65
N PHE A 3 -0.17 -14.34 -53.96
CA PHE A 3 0.49 -13.06 -54.22
C PHE A 3 -0.65 -12.03 -54.12
N ALA A 4 -0.33 -10.78 -53.79
CA ALA A 4 -1.24 -9.65 -53.70
C ALA A 4 -2.19 -9.48 -54.91
N THR A 5 -3.36 -8.86 -54.68
CA THR A 5 -4.00 -8.06 -55.74
C THR A 5 -4.64 -6.79 -55.15
N ASN A 6 -4.09 -5.65 -55.56
CA ASN A 6 -4.66 -4.31 -55.49
C ASN A 6 -6.08 -4.25 -56.07
N LYS A 7 -6.96 -3.44 -55.48
CA LYS A 7 -8.10 -2.84 -56.20
C LYS A 7 -8.09 -1.33 -56.03
N LYS A 8 -8.08 -0.66 -57.17
CA LYS A 8 -7.93 0.78 -57.42
C LYS A 8 -9.26 1.52 -57.29
N ARG A 9 -9.16 2.74 -56.75
CA ARG A 9 -9.76 4.02 -57.21
C ARG A 9 -11.27 4.24 -57.06
N MET A 10 -11.62 5.33 -56.35
CA MET A 10 -12.47 6.39 -56.91
C MET A 10 -11.84 7.75 -56.59
N ALA A 11 -11.83 8.61 -57.61
CA ALA A 11 -11.28 9.95 -57.61
C ALA A 11 -12.44 10.95 -57.82
N ALA A 12 -12.31 12.15 -57.26
CA ALA A 12 -12.96 13.35 -57.78
C ALA A 12 -11.96 14.52 -57.66
N ALA A 13 -11.57 15.04 -58.83
CA ALA A 13 -10.84 16.29 -59.06
C ALA A 13 -11.82 17.48 -58.91
N ALA A 14 -11.49 18.78 -58.87
CA ALA A 14 -10.32 19.64 -59.03
C ALA A 14 -10.70 20.97 -58.32
N LEU A 15 -9.79 21.83 -57.88
CA LEU A 15 -9.28 22.95 -58.68
C LEU A 15 -8.11 23.60 -57.93
N ALA A 16 -7.02 23.85 -58.66
CA ALA A 16 -5.90 24.64 -58.18
C ALA A 16 -6.22 26.14 -58.31
N ALA A 17 -6.00 26.90 -57.25
CA ALA A 17 -5.69 28.33 -57.33
C ALA A 17 -4.28 28.51 -56.78
N ALA A 18 -3.33 28.74 -57.69
CA ALA A 18 -1.98 29.13 -57.34
C ALA A 18 -2.01 30.59 -56.86
N LEU A 19 -1.69 30.82 -55.59
CA LEU A 19 -1.25 32.11 -55.09
C LEU A 19 0.18 31.94 -54.61
N THR A 20 1.14 32.24 -55.49
CA THR A 20 2.54 32.41 -55.10
C THR A 20 2.69 33.75 -54.39
N LEU A 21 2.81 33.73 -53.06
CA LEU A 21 3.61 34.71 -52.34
C LEU A 21 4.82 33.98 -51.75
N ALA A 22 5.98 34.29 -52.32
CA ALA A 22 7.25 34.02 -51.70
C ALA A 22 7.51 35.06 -50.60
N LEU A 23 7.58 34.62 -49.35
CA LEU A 23 8.49 35.17 -48.35
C LEU A 23 9.14 33.97 -47.66
N ALA A 24 10.34 33.64 -48.10
CA ALA A 24 11.23 32.76 -47.37
C ALA A 24 11.72 33.51 -46.12
N GLY A 25 10.96 33.41 -45.04
CA GLY A 25 11.54 33.31 -43.71
C GLY A 25 11.62 31.82 -43.43
N CYS A 26 12.83 31.25 -43.35
CA CYS A 26 13.00 29.94 -42.72
C CYS A 26 12.65 30.10 -41.24
N ALA A 27 11.37 30.09 -40.89
CA ALA A 27 10.98 29.74 -39.54
C ALA A 27 11.51 28.31 -39.35
N ALA A 28 12.49 28.16 -38.46
CA ALA A 28 12.97 26.85 -38.06
C ALA A 28 11.75 26.03 -37.64
N LYS A 29 11.69 24.76 -38.06
CA LYS A 29 10.62 23.86 -37.63
C LYS A 29 10.62 23.85 -36.09
N PRO A 30 9.47 24.02 -35.41
CA PRO A 30 9.39 23.95 -33.96
C PRO A 30 10.03 22.67 -33.42
N GLU A 31 10.74 22.80 -32.31
CA GLU A 31 11.42 21.69 -31.65
C GLU A 31 10.43 20.92 -30.77
N THR A 32 10.38 19.59 -30.91
CA THR A 32 9.54 18.77 -30.05
C THR A 32 10.26 18.51 -28.75
N VAL A 33 9.63 18.88 -27.63
CA VAL A 33 10.18 18.72 -26.29
C VAL A 33 9.23 17.86 -25.46
N ASP A 34 9.78 16.89 -24.73
CA ASP A 34 9.03 16.01 -23.85
C ASP A 34 9.16 16.51 -22.40
N PRO A 35 8.09 17.04 -21.79
CA PRO A 35 8.12 17.49 -20.39
C PRO A 35 7.96 16.33 -19.39
N ALA A 36 7.47 15.15 -19.80
CA ALA A 36 7.13 14.07 -18.87
C ALA A 36 8.31 13.57 -18.01
N PRO A 37 9.56 13.48 -18.50
CA PRO A 37 10.70 13.06 -17.68
C PRO A 37 11.03 13.98 -16.50
N PHE A 38 10.51 15.21 -16.50
CA PHE A 38 10.74 16.22 -15.46
C PHE A 38 9.58 16.34 -14.48
N LEU A 39 8.49 15.59 -14.72
CA LEU A 39 7.35 15.49 -13.83
C LEU A 39 7.54 14.32 -12.87
N THR A 40 7.49 14.61 -11.57
CA THR A 40 7.40 13.61 -10.50
C THR A 40 5.98 13.66 -9.94
N VAL A 41 5.36 12.49 -9.79
CA VAL A 41 4.08 12.33 -9.08
C VAL A 41 4.31 11.33 -7.95
N GLU A 42 3.99 11.75 -6.74
CA GLU A 42 4.14 10.95 -5.52
C GLU A 42 2.75 10.61 -4.98
N PHE A 43 2.57 9.34 -4.63
CA PHE A 43 1.34 8.83 -4.03
C PHE A 43 1.61 8.45 -2.57
N THR A 44 0.74 8.88 -1.66
CA THR A 44 0.91 8.63 -0.22
C THR A 44 -0.41 8.33 0.48
N GLY A 45 -0.34 7.65 1.62
CA GLY A 45 -1.51 7.32 2.46
C GLY A 45 -2.08 5.93 2.19
N MET A 46 -3.28 5.68 2.75
CA MET A 46 -3.96 4.38 2.65
C MET A 46 -4.71 4.24 1.32
N SER A 47 -4.66 3.07 0.70
CA SER A 47 -5.50 2.72 -0.46
C SER A 47 -6.98 2.91 -0.13
N GLY A 48 -7.67 3.73 -0.92
CA GLY A 48 -9.04 4.21 -0.68
C GLY A 48 -9.10 5.66 -0.22
N GLU A 49 -8.05 6.14 0.44
CA GLU A 49 -7.91 7.48 1.02
C GLU A 49 -6.63 8.20 0.52
N GLY A 50 -5.90 7.59 -0.41
CA GLY A 50 -4.59 8.05 -0.84
C GLY A 50 -4.64 9.41 -1.52
N THR A 51 -3.52 10.13 -1.43
CA THR A 51 -3.32 11.44 -2.03
C THR A 51 -2.24 11.41 -3.09
N ALA A 52 -2.28 12.38 -4.01
CA ALA A 52 -1.24 12.60 -5.00
C ALA A 52 -0.72 14.02 -4.92
N GLU A 53 0.61 14.14 -4.89
CA GLU A 53 1.33 15.40 -5.06
C GLU A 53 2.20 15.32 -6.32
N TRP A 54 2.50 16.46 -6.92
CA TRP A 54 3.34 16.51 -8.10
C TRP A 54 4.34 17.65 -8.01
N ASN A 55 5.49 17.44 -8.63
CA ASN A 55 6.54 18.43 -8.77
C ASN A 55 7.12 18.40 -10.18
N PHE A 56 7.49 19.56 -10.70
CA PHE A 56 8.09 19.70 -12.02
C PHE A 56 9.48 20.32 -11.92
N ASP A 57 10.50 19.62 -12.43
CA ASP A 57 11.88 20.10 -12.52
C ASP A 57 12.02 21.08 -13.69
N SER A 58 11.57 22.31 -13.48
CA SER A 58 11.64 23.40 -14.46
C SER A 58 13.07 23.74 -14.89
N GLU A 59 14.05 23.64 -13.98
CA GLU A 59 15.46 23.92 -14.30
C GLU A 59 16.06 22.82 -15.18
N GLY A 60 15.83 21.55 -14.83
CA GLY A 60 16.24 20.41 -15.63
C GLY A 60 15.58 20.39 -17.00
N PHE A 61 14.28 20.70 -17.06
CA PHE A 61 13.54 20.79 -18.32
C PHE A 61 14.11 21.90 -19.23
N ALA A 62 14.34 23.10 -18.69
CA ALA A 62 14.93 24.20 -19.45
C ALA A 62 16.35 23.85 -19.94
N ALA A 63 17.15 23.16 -19.11
CA ALA A 63 18.50 22.72 -19.47
C ALA A 63 18.51 21.61 -20.54
N ALA A 64 17.46 20.80 -20.61
CA ALA A 64 17.32 19.73 -21.61
C ALA A 64 16.78 20.22 -22.95
N CYS A 65 16.23 21.44 -23.02
CA CYS A 65 15.80 22.05 -24.27
C CYS A 65 16.99 22.27 -25.21
N GLY A 66 16.81 21.94 -26.50
CA GLY A 66 17.83 22.20 -27.52
C GLY A 66 17.97 23.67 -27.89
N ASP A 67 19.05 24.00 -28.60
CA ASP A 67 19.34 25.36 -29.10
C ASP A 67 18.24 25.92 -30.04
N GLY A 68 17.32 25.07 -30.51
CA GLY A 68 16.18 25.45 -31.33
C GLY A 68 14.99 26.00 -30.54
N VAL A 69 14.94 25.79 -29.22
CA VAL A 69 13.94 26.37 -28.32
C VAL A 69 14.31 27.81 -27.97
N LYS A 70 13.36 28.73 -28.16
CA LYS A 70 13.52 30.12 -27.73
C LYS A 70 13.07 30.26 -26.28
N ASP A 71 13.92 30.89 -25.47
CA ASP A 71 13.63 31.15 -24.05
C ASP A 71 13.15 29.89 -23.32
N ALA A 72 14.03 28.89 -23.22
CA ALA A 72 13.73 27.62 -22.55
C ALA A 72 13.26 27.81 -21.09
N ALA A 73 13.74 28.85 -20.40
CA ALA A 73 13.28 29.20 -19.07
C ALA A 73 11.83 29.71 -19.08
N GLY A 74 11.48 30.56 -20.03
CA GLY A 74 10.09 30.99 -20.25
C GLY A 74 9.17 29.82 -20.62
N LEU A 75 9.63 28.91 -21.49
CA LEU A 75 8.88 27.70 -21.81
C LEU A 75 8.66 26.85 -20.55
N ALA A 76 9.70 26.63 -19.74
CA ALA A 76 9.59 25.88 -18.48
C ALA A 76 8.58 26.51 -17.50
N ALA A 77 8.49 27.84 -17.45
CA ALA A 77 7.49 28.55 -16.65
C ALA A 77 6.07 28.44 -17.22
N CYS A 78 5.92 28.22 -18.53
CA CYS A 78 4.63 27.93 -19.18
C CYS A 78 4.14 26.51 -18.89
N VAL A 79 5.07 25.55 -18.76
CA VAL A 79 4.77 24.15 -18.43
C VAL A 79 4.33 24.01 -16.96
N ASP A 80 3.09 24.41 -16.71
CA ASP A 80 2.33 24.13 -15.50
C ASP A 80 1.25 23.06 -15.78
N GLY A 81 0.56 22.56 -14.77
CA GLY A 81 -0.52 21.62 -14.96
C GLY A 81 -1.28 21.25 -13.70
N SER A 82 -2.15 20.25 -13.82
CA SER A 82 -2.87 19.69 -12.68
C SER A 82 -3.20 18.23 -12.89
N LEU A 83 -3.25 17.47 -11.79
CA LEU A 83 -3.83 16.13 -11.79
C LEU A 83 -5.35 16.22 -11.87
N ASP A 84 -5.98 15.26 -12.55
CA ASP A 84 -7.43 15.13 -12.62
C ASP A 84 -8.07 14.65 -11.31
N LYS A 85 -7.30 13.95 -10.47
CA LYS A 85 -7.67 13.50 -9.13
C LYS A 85 -6.44 13.55 -8.21
N THR A 86 -6.62 14.03 -6.99
CA THR A 86 -5.54 14.19 -6.00
C THR A 86 -5.83 13.55 -4.65
N GLU A 87 -7.02 13.00 -4.43
CA GLU A 87 -7.46 12.43 -3.16
C GLU A 87 -8.41 11.23 -3.39
N GLY A 88 -8.58 10.40 -2.37
CA GLY A 88 -9.43 9.20 -2.44
C GLY A 88 -8.91 8.17 -3.44
N LEU A 89 -7.59 8.07 -3.57
CA LEU A 89 -6.89 7.18 -4.50
C LEU A 89 -6.71 5.79 -3.91
N SER A 90 -6.78 4.77 -4.77
CA SER A 90 -6.49 3.36 -4.43
C SER A 90 -5.37 2.81 -5.31
N ASN A 91 -4.63 1.82 -4.82
CA ASN A 91 -3.69 1.09 -5.67
C ASN A 91 -4.43 0.53 -6.91
N GLY A 92 -3.86 0.75 -8.10
CA GLY A 92 -4.46 0.41 -9.39
C GLY A 92 -5.34 1.49 -10.02
N ASP A 93 -5.64 2.60 -9.31
CA ASP A 93 -6.27 3.78 -9.92
C ASP A 93 -5.36 4.36 -11.01
N THR A 94 -5.97 5.10 -11.94
CA THR A 94 -5.25 5.85 -12.97
C THR A 94 -5.44 7.35 -12.72
N VAL A 95 -4.34 8.09 -12.70
CA VAL A 95 -4.32 9.56 -12.56
C VAL A 95 -3.66 10.17 -13.79
N THR A 96 -4.22 11.25 -14.29
CA THR A 96 -3.73 11.95 -15.48
C THR A 96 -3.31 13.38 -15.15
N PHE A 97 -2.06 13.71 -15.43
CA PHE A 97 -1.55 15.07 -15.40
C PHE A 97 -1.88 15.80 -16.70
N GLN A 98 -2.55 16.94 -16.59
CA GLN A 98 -2.94 17.79 -17.71
C GLN A 98 -2.04 19.01 -17.77
N TRP A 99 -1.34 19.19 -18.88
CA TRP A 99 -0.49 20.36 -19.10
C TRP A 99 -1.34 21.59 -19.41
N ASN A 100 -1.06 22.70 -18.74
CA ASN A 100 -1.73 23.98 -18.91
C ASN A 100 -1.05 24.88 -19.95
N CYS A 101 0.20 24.60 -20.34
CA CYS A 101 0.87 25.38 -21.38
C CYS A 101 0.12 25.23 -22.71
N ASP A 102 -0.37 26.34 -23.24
CA ASP A 102 -1.11 26.31 -24.49
C ASP A 102 -0.16 26.10 -25.67
N ALA A 103 -0.59 25.24 -26.61
CA ALA A 103 0.25 24.84 -27.74
C ALA A 103 0.59 26.01 -28.68
N GLU A 104 -0.23 27.07 -28.70
CA GLU A 104 0.00 28.25 -29.51
C GLU A 104 1.15 29.08 -28.93
N THR A 105 1.15 29.39 -27.64
CA THR A 105 2.25 30.06 -26.92
C THR A 105 3.55 29.26 -27.03
N ALA A 106 3.51 27.95 -26.78
CA ALA A 106 4.69 27.10 -26.93
C ALA A 106 5.30 27.19 -28.34
N GLN A 107 4.46 27.22 -29.37
CA GLN A 107 4.92 27.27 -30.76
C GLN A 107 5.37 28.68 -31.20
N GLU A 108 4.57 29.71 -30.91
CA GLU A 108 4.79 31.07 -31.41
C GLU A 108 5.87 31.82 -30.62
N GLU A 109 5.87 31.68 -29.29
CA GLU A 109 6.80 32.40 -28.41
C GLU A 109 8.09 31.61 -28.20
N HIS A 110 7.99 30.28 -28.02
CA HIS A 110 9.13 29.44 -27.64
C HIS A 110 9.68 28.56 -28.77
N ASN A 111 9.08 28.56 -29.96
CA ASN A 111 9.46 27.67 -31.07
C ASN A 111 9.48 26.18 -30.66
N ALA A 112 8.57 25.77 -29.79
CA ALA A 112 8.50 24.43 -29.21
C ALA A 112 7.12 23.77 -29.42
N VAL A 113 7.10 22.44 -29.38
CA VAL A 113 5.88 21.61 -29.33
C VAL A 113 6.04 20.62 -28.18
N LEU A 114 5.17 20.71 -27.17
CA LEU A 114 5.15 19.76 -26.06
C LEU A 114 4.54 18.44 -26.53
N ALA A 115 5.32 17.36 -26.55
CA ALA A 115 4.83 16.04 -26.88
C ALA A 115 5.63 14.93 -26.17
N PRO A 116 4.98 13.88 -25.64
CA PRO A 116 3.53 13.62 -25.68
C PRO A 116 2.73 14.65 -24.87
N GLY A 117 1.41 14.64 -25.06
CA GLY A 117 0.49 15.50 -24.31
C GLY A 117 0.38 15.06 -22.84
N ASN A 118 -0.84 14.97 -22.32
CA ASN A 118 -1.07 14.56 -20.93
C ASN A 118 -0.30 13.28 -20.54
N ALA A 119 0.24 13.28 -19.33
CA ALA A 119 0.94 12.13 -18.76
C ALA A 119 -0.01 11.33 -17.86
N THR A 120 0.04 10.00 -17.95
CA THR A 120 -0.82 9.09 -17.19
C THR A 120 0.02 8.21 -16.28
N PHE A 121 -0.43 8.08 -15.04
CA PHE A 121 0.23 7.32 -13.98
C PHE A 121 -0.74 6.29 -13.40
N THR A 122 -0.21 5.11 -13.07
CA THR A 122 -0.93 4.14 -12.25
C THR A 122 -0.54 4.38 -10.79
N VAL A 123 -1.53 4.47 -9.92
CA VAL A 123 -1.32 4.62 -8.48
C VAL A 123 -0.81 3.29 -7.94
N GLU A 124 0.39 3.32 -7.36
CA GLU A 124 1.03 2.17 -6.73
C GLU A 124 1.76 2.66 -5.47
N GLY A 125 2.00 1.74 -4.53
CA GLY A 125 2.79 2.03 -3.34
C GLY A 125 2.02 2.70 -2.19
N LEU A 126 0.69 2.83 -2.29
CA LEU A 126 -0.14 3.19 -1.15
C LEU A 126 -0.18 2.05 -0.13
N ASP A 127 -0.28 2.41 1.14
CA ASP A 127 -0.43 1.47 2.25
C ASP A 127 -1.79 0.76 2.19
N GLU A 128 -1.85 -0.48 2.66
CA GLU A 128 -3.07 -1.30 2.64
C GLU A 128 -3.29 -1.97 4.00
N TRP A 129 -4.54 -2.14 4.41
CA TRP A 129 -4.84 -2.97 5.57
C TRP A 129 -4.52 -4.43 5.27
N VAL A 130 -3.84 -5.11 6.18
CA VAL A 130 -3.69 -6.57 6.11
C VAL A 130 -5.07 -7.22 6.26
N THR A 131 -5.40 -8.11 5.36
CA THR A 131 -6.69 -8.81 5.31
C THR A 131 -6.57 -10.33 5.28
N ALA A 132 -5.36 -10.85 5.06
CA ALA A 132 -5.08 -12.28 5.02
C ALA A 132 -3.70 -12.58 5.60
N LEU A 133 -3.54 -13.79 6.15
CA LEU A 133 -2.30 -14.23 6.78
C LEU A 133 -1.13 -14.37 5.80
N ASP A 134 -1.42 -14.66 4.53
CA ASP A 134 -0.40 -14.82 3.48
C ASP A 134 0.19 -13.50 2.98
N GLN A 135 -0.38 -12.36 3.39
CA GLN A 135 0.16 -11.03 3.14
C GLN A 135 1.31 -10.67 4.10
N ILE A 136 1.43 -11.38 5.22
CA ILE A 136 2.48 -11.18 6.21
C ILE A 136 3.71 -12.00 5.79
N GLY A 137 4.80 -11.32 5.42
CA GLY A 137 6.06 -11.96 5.09
C GLY A 137 6.67 -12.66 6.31
N GLN A 138 7.52 -13.66 6.07
CA GLN A 138 8.12 -14.44 7.17
C GLN A 138 8.89 -13.58 8.18
N GLU A 139 9.61 -12.55 7.72
CA GLU A 139 10.38 -11.65 8.58
C GLU A 139 9.48 -10.83 9.51
N ASP A 140 8.38 -10.29 8.98
CA ASP A 140 7.39 -9.57 9.77
C ASP A 140 6.67 -10.51 10.74
N TRP A 141 6.38 -11.74 10.29
CA TRP A 141 5.79 -12.76 11.13
C TRP A 141 6.70 -13.16 12.30
N ASP A 142 7.98 -13.37 12.04
CA ASP A 142 8.98 -13.67 13.08
C ASP A 142 9.07 -12.52 14.09
N SER A 143 8.99 -11.28 13.62
CA SER A 143 9.01 -10.07 14.47
C SER A 143 7.76 -9.96 15.35
N LEU A 144 6.56 -10.18 14.78
CA LEU A 144 5.31 -10.21 15.52
C LEU A 144 5.27 -11.36 16.54
N ALA A 145 5.78 -12.53 16.16
CA ALA A 145 5.87 -13.69 17.06
C ALA A 145 6.82 -13.43 18.24
N ALA A 146 7.97 -12.80 17.98
CA ALA A 146 8.91 -12.42 19.02
C ALA A 146 8.31 -11.35 19.97
N ALA A 147 7.63 -10.35 19.42
CA ALA A 147 6.94 -9.33 20.21
C ALA A 147 5.84 -9.94 21.11
N GLY A 148 5.13 -10.96 20.62
CA GLY A 148 4.12 -11.65 21.42
C GLY A 148 4.72 -12.52 22.54
N GLU A 149 5.83 -13.22 22.28
CA GLU A 149 6.58 -13.90 23.35
C GLU A 149 7.09 -12.92 24.40
N GLU A 150 7.59 -11.75 23.99
CA GLU A 150 8.01 -10.73 24.93
C GLU A 150 6.85 -10.24 25.80
N ALA A 151 5.68 -9.95 25.21
CA ALA A 151 4.48 -9.55 25.94
C ALA A 151 4.06 -10.60 26.98
N LEU A 152 4.12 -11.89 26.64
CA LEU A 152 3.88 -13.01 27.57
C LEU A 152 4.86 -12.97 28.76
N ARG A 153 6.15 -12.79 28.49
CA ARG A 153 7.18 -12.70 29.54
C ARG A 153 7.04 -11.46 30.40
N GLN A 154 6.65 -10.32 29.82
CA GLN A 154 6.38 -9.10 30.59
C GLN A 154 5.18 -9.28 31.53
N ARG A 155 4.17 -10.04 31.10
CA ARG A 155 2.96 -10.30 31.87
C ARG A 155 3.18 -11.30 33.01
N GLU A 156 3.80 -12.43 32.71
CA GLU A 156 3.88 -13.60 33.61
C GLU A 156 5.27 -13.75 34.27
N GLY A 157 6.25 -12.95 33.85
CA GLY A 157 7.61 -12.92 34.40
C GLY A 157 8.44 -14.16 34.11
N ASP A 158 9.39 -14.45 35.01
CA ASP A 158 10.36 -15.55 34.89
C ASP A 158 9.73 -16.96 34.97
N ALA A 159 8.43 -17.05 35.26
CA ALA A 159 7.70 -18.32 35.23
C ALA A 159 7.69 -18.93 33.82
N ILE A 160 7.73 -18.09 32.77
CA ILE A 160 7.69 -18.55 31.37
C ILE A 160 9.03 -19.14 30.95
N THR A 161 9.02 -20.45 30.74
CA THR A 161 10.20 -21.23 30.32
C THR A 161 10.26 -21.45 28.80
N GLY A 162 9.13 -21.32 28.10
CA GLY A 162 9.07 -21.33 26.65
C GLY A 162 7.67 -20.99 26.13
N ALA A 163 7.61 -20.43 24.92
CA ALA A 163 6.37 -20.17 24.20
C ALA A 163 6.57 -20.57 22.73
N GLU A 164 5.81 -21.55 22.25
CA GLU A 164 5.83 -21.99 20.86
C GLU A 164 4.70 -21.28 20.12
N CYS A 165 5.04 -20.46 19.11
CA CYS A 165 4.05 -19.85 18.24
C CYS A 165 3.43 -20.94 17.33
N LEU A 166 2.11 -21.06 17.40
CA LEU A 166 1.32 -22.07 16.68
C LEU A 166 0.74 -21.53 15.36
N GLY A 167 0.91 -20.23 15.09
CA GLY A 167 0.27 -19.50 13.99
C GLY A 167 -0.54 -18.31 14.52
N GLY A 168 -1.51 -17.84 13.74
CA GLY A 168 -2.38 -16.75 14.14
C GLY A 168 -3.81 -16.82 13.60
N TYR A 169 -4.64 -15.95 14.17
CA TYR A 169 -6.00 -15.66 13.72
C TYR A 169 -6.01 -14.23 13.18
N MET A 170 -6.29 -14.07 11.88
CA MET A 170 -6.48 -12.78 11.25
C MET A 170 -7.96 -12.43 11.25
N LEU A 171 -8.32 -11.38 11.99
CA LEU A 171 -9.67 -10.84 12.08
C LEU A 171 -9.73 -9.56 11.28
N VAL A 172 -10.62 -9.49 10.30
CA VAL A 172 -10.81 -8.30 9.45
C VAL A 172 -12.22 -7.79 9.62
N ARG A 173 -12.34 -6.52 10.00
CA ARG A 173 -13.63 -5.92 10.27
C ARG A 173 -14.48 -5.84 9.00
N GLN A 174 -15.76 -6.19 9.14
CA GLN A 174 -16.74 -6.17 8.04
C GLN A 174 -17.79 -5.07 8.22
N ASP A 175 -18.04 -4.63 9.45
CA ASP A 175 -19.05 -3.63 9.77
C ASP A 175 -18.44 -2.41 10.47
N PHE A 176 -18.42 -1.28 9.76
CA PHE A 176 -17.92 0.02 10.22
C PHE A 176 -19.04 0.95 10.74
N SER A 177 -20.28 0.46 10.88
CA SER A 177 -21.41 1.29 11.32
C SER A 177 -21.39 1.65 12.81
N SER A 178 -20.60 0.93 13.61
CA SER A 178 -20.40 1.21 15.03
C SER A 178 -19.13 2.05 15.25
N GLU A 179 -19.29 3.23 15.82
CA GLU A 179 -18.18 4.11 16.22
C GLU A 179 -17.43 3.63 17.48
N MET A 180 -17.81 2.48 18.07
CA MET A 180 -17.23 2.02 19.36
C MET A 180 -15.97 1.17 19.21
N VAL A 181 -15.58 0.81 18.00
CA VAL A 181 -14.37 0.03 17.73
C VAL A 181 -13.69 0.68 16.55
N ASP A 182 -12.46 1.16 16.70
CA ASP A 182 -11.73 1.85 15.62
C ASP A 182 -10.75 0.91 14.90
N VAL A 183 -10.57 -0.31 15.42
CA VAL A 183 -9.65 -1.30 14.89
C VAL A 183 -10.16 -1.85 13.55
N HIS A 184 -9.36 -1.71 12.49
CA HIS A 184 -9.65 -2.17 11.13
C HIS A 184 -9.43 -3.67 11.01
N ASN A 185 -8.34 -4.16 11.60
CA ASN A 185 -7.98 -5.56 11.61
C ASN A 185 -7.24 -5.92 12.89
N MET A 186 -7.22 -7.20 13.23
CA MET A 186 -6.54 -7.69 14.41
C MET A 186 -5.92 -9.05 14.13
N LEU A 187 -4.68 -9.21 14.56
CA LEU A 187 -3.98 -10.48 14.55
C LEU A 187 -3.81 -10.98 15.96
N TYR A 188 -4.38 -12.15 16.26
CA TYR A 188 -4.02 -12.89 17.48
C TYR A 188 -2.96 -13.93 17.14
N ALA A 189 -1.73 -13.72 17.57
CA ALA A 189 -0.68 -14.75 17.54
C ALA A 189 -0.94 -15.76 18.67
N ALA A 190 -1.04 -17.04 18.30
CA ALA A 190 -1.37 -18.13 19.21
C ALA A 190 -0.10 -18.81 19.74
N TYR A 191 -0.02 -19.02 21.05
CA TYR A 191 1.13 -19.66 21.68
C TYR A 191 0.71 -20.87 22.51
N LYS A 192 1.53 -21.93 22.44
CA LYS A 192 1.59 -22.96 23.47
C LYS A 192 2.70 -22.60 24.45
N VAL A 193 2.31 -22.33 25.69
CA VAL A 193 3.17 -21.75 26.71
C VAL A 193 3.52 -22.79 27.76
N GLN A 194 4.80 -22.87 28.12
CA GLN A 194 5.31 -23.69 29.21
C GLN A 194 5.77 -22.79 30.36
N ALA A 195 5.13 -22.93 31.51
CA ALA A 195 5.49 -22.23 32.74
C ALA A 195 6.00 -23.19 33.82
N GLN A 196 6.98 -22.73 34.61
CA GLN A 196 7.44 -23.41 35.81
C GLN A 196 6.80 -22.78 37.05
N LEU A 197 6.19 -23.62 37.88
CA LEU A 197 5.54 -23.23 39.13
C LEU A 197 6.55 -23.27 40.30
N PRO A 198 6.30 -22.54 41.40
CA PRO A 198 7.27 -22.45 42.50
C PRO A 198 7.55 -23.75 43.26
N ASP A 199 6.68 -24.76 43.15
CA ASP A 199 6.93 -26.10 43.70
C ASP A 199 7.72 -27.03 42.74
N GLY A 200 8.16 -26.49 41.60
CA GLY A 200 8.93 -27.19 40.58
C GLY A 200 8.09 -27.95 39.56
N SER A 201 6.77 -27.99 39.70
CA SER A 201 5.87 -28.54 38.68
C SER A 201 5.77 -27.62 37.45
N SER A 202 5.33 -28.17 36.32
CA SER A 202 5.16 -27.43 35.05
C SER A 202 3.68 -27.28 34.70
N LEU A 203 3.32 -26.11 34.19
CA LEU A 203 2.02 -25.84 33.56
C LEU A 203 2.23 -25.66 32.06
N THR A 204 1.43 -26.37 31.26
CA THR A 204 1.30 -26.10 29.83
C THR A 204 -0.08 -25.51 29.58
N TYR A 205 -0.13 -24.38 28.88
CA TYR A 205 -1.37 -23.67 28.59
C TYR A 205 -1.27 -22.92 27.26
N TYR A 206 -2.35 -22.29 26.83
CA TYR A 206 -2.44 -21.56 25.57
C TYR A 206 -2.71 -20.08 25.82
N ALA A 207 -2.14 -19.21 24.98
CA ALA A 207 -2.35 -17.78 25.05
C ALA A 207 -2.41 -17.16 23.65
N GLY A 208 -3.35 -16.23 23.46
CA GLY A 208 -3.45 -15.41 22.26
C GLY A 208 -2.94 -14.00 22.56
N VAL A 209 -1.97 -13.52 21.79
CA VAL A 209 -1.46 -12.14 21.90
C VAL A 209 -1.91 -11.33 20.71
N GLY A 210 -2.60 -10.23 20.95
CA GLY A 210 -3.23 -9.39 19.95
C GLY A 210 -2.34 -8.26 19.44
N PHE A 211 -2.48 -7.98 18.15
CA PHE A 211 -1.90 -6.84 17.43
C PHE A 211 -3.01 -6.20 16.61
N GLY A 212 -3.30 -4.92 16.85
CA GLY A 212 -4.30 -4.15 16.12
C GLY A 212 -3.70 -3.39 14.95
N ASP A 213 -4.51 -3.15 13.92
CA ASP A 213 -4.23 -2.25 12.81
C ASP A 213 -2.90 -2.55 12.11
N LEU A 214 -2.82 -3.76 11.56
CA LEU A 214 -1.73 -4.19 10.71
C LEU A 214 -1.84 -3.53 9.34
N VAL A 215 -0.84 -2.72 9.02
CA VAL A 215 -0.66 -2.03 7.75
C VAL A 215 0.41 -2.77 6.94
N ARG A 216 0.14 -2.99 5.67
CA ARG A 216 1.10 -3.45 4.67
C ARG A 216 1.53 -2.26 3.82
N HIS A 217 2.82 -1.96 3.84
CA HIS A 217 3.37 -0.84 3.09
C HIS A 217 3.54 -1.16 1.60
N GLY A 218 3.76 -0.12 0.80
CA GLY A 218 3.99 -0.23 -0.64
C GLY A 218 5.18 -1.13 -1.03
N ASP A 219 6.18 -1.29 -0.15
CA ASP A 219 7.31 -2.22 -0.33
C ASP A 219 7.00 -3.67 0.08
N GLY A 220 5.82 -3.89 0.66
CA GLY A 220 5.31 -5.19 1.10
C GLY A 220 5.62 -5.54 2.55
N SER A 221 6.35 -4.72 3.30
CA SER A 221 6.56 -4.89 4.74
C SER A 221 5.25 -4.69 5.53
N VAL A 222 5.16 -5.34 6.69
CA VAL A 222 3.98 -5.26 7.57
C VAL A 222 4.34 -4.71 8.94
N GLU A 223 3.58 -3.72 9.39
CA GLU A 223 3.71 -3.10 10.71
C GLU A 223 2.35 -3.13 11.46
N ALA A 224 2.38 -3.41 12.77
CA ALA A 224 1.23 -3.18 13.64
C ALA A 224 1.24 -1.74 14.15
N THR A 225 0.23 -0.94 13.77
CA THR A 225 0.16 0.50 14.08
C THR A 225 -0.79 0.83 15.23
N GLY A 226 -1.64 -0.12 15.63
CA GLY A 226 -2.58 0.01 16.74
C GLY A 226 -2.06 -0.54 18.06
N ASP A 227 -2.98 -0.84 18.98
CA ASP A 227 -2.66 -1.47 20.25
C ASP A 227 -1.98 -2.83 20.03
N TYR A 228 -0.88 -3.08 20.74
CA TYR A 228 -0.07 -4.29 20.60
C TYR A 228 0.18 -4.97 21.95
N GLY A 229 0.37 -6.29 21.91
CA GLY A 229 0.78 -7.07 23.08
C GLY A 229 -0.33 -7.30 24.12
N PHE A 230 -1.59 -7.00 23.80
CA PHE A 230 -2.71 -7.30 24.68
C PHE A 230 -3.06 -8.79 24.62
N MET A 231 -3.50 -9.33 25.75
CA MET A 231 -3.79 -10.75 25.89
C MET A 231 -5.26 -11.02 25.62
N ALA A 232 -5.56 -12.08 24.87
CA ALA A 232 -6.90 -12.64 24.80
C ALA A 232 -7.40 -12.96 26.22
N TYR A 233 -8.67 -12.66 26.49
CA TYR A 233 -9.19 -12.69 27.85
C TYR A 233 -9.38 -14.13 28.34
N GLY A 234 -8.39 -14.60 29.09
CA GLY A 234 -8.39 -15.93 29.69
C GLY A 234 -7.75 -15.90 31.07
N ASN A 235 -8.14 -16.83 31.94
CA ASN A 235 -7.62 -16.91 33.28
C ASN A 235 -7.51 -18.35 33.76
N ILE A 236 -6.32 -18.73 34.22
CA ILE A 236 -6.03 -20.05 34.79
C ILE A 236 -5.60 -19.86 36.24
N ASP A 237 -6.32 -20.51 37.15
CA ASP A 237 -5.96 -20.59 38.56
C ASP A 237 -5.37 -21.97 38.86
N VAL A 238 -4.07 -22.02 39.17
CA VAL A 238 -3.37 -23.26 39.53
C VAL A 238 -2.86 -23.21 40.97
N LYS A 239 -3.01 -24.33 41.69
CA LYS A 239 -2.52 -24.46 43.06
C LYS A 239 -1.17 -25.16 43.09
N ALA A 240 -0.14 -24.48 43.58
CA ALA A 240 1.23 -25.01 43.69
C ALA A 240 1.80 -24.68 45.07
N GLY A 241 2.44 -25.65 45.74
CA GLY A 241 3.03 -25.43 47.07
C GLY A 241 2.07 -24.95 48.17
N GLY A 242 0.74 -25.05 47.97
CA GLY A 242 -0.28 -24.58 48.92
C GLY A 242 -0.91 -23.22 48.59
N GLU A 243 -0.31 -22.46 47.68
CA GLU A 243 -0.76 -21.13 47.22
C GLU A 243 -1.41 -21.21 45.84
N TYR A 244 -2.21 -20.20 45.48
CA TYR A 244 -2.79 -20.07 44.14
C TYR A 244 -1.97 -19.11 43.29
N TYR A 245 -1.73 -19.51 42.04
CA TYR A 245 -1.06 -18.72 41.02
C TYR A 245 -2.00 -18.53 39.85
N ASN A 246 -1.96 -17.32 39.29
CA ASN A 246 -2.86 -16.89 38.24
C ASN A 246 -2.05 -16.67 36.96
N PHE A 247 -2.51 -17.24 35.85
CA PHE A 247 -1.94 -17.03 34.52
C PHE A 247 -3.01 -16.52 33.57
N THR A 248 -2.62 -15.63 32.67
CA THR A 248 -3.49 -15.10 31.61
C THR A 248 -3.44 -16.04 30.40
N GLY A 249 -4.48 -16.83 30.21
CA GLY A 249 -4.55 -17.81 29.12
C GLY A 249 -5.65 -18.86 29.30
N PHE A 250 -5.51 -19.96 28.59
CA PHE A 250 -6.52 -21.02 28.46
C PHE A 250 -5.90 -22.40 28.65
N GLU A 251 -6.63 -23.32 29.30
CA GLU A 251 -6.16 -24.70 29.49
C GLU A 251 -6.11 -25.47 28.17
N THR A 252 -6.96 -25.12 27.21
CA THR A 252 -7.06 -25.78 25.90
C THR A 252 -7.01 -24.80 24.74
N LEU A 253 -6.51 -25.25 23.59
CA LEU A 253 -6.54 -24.49 22.34
C LEU A 253 -7.98 -24.19 21.88
N GLU A 254 -8.93 -25.07 22.20
CA GLU A 254 -10.35 -24.90 21.85
C GLU A 254 -11.00 -23.72 22.60
N ASP A 255 -10.68 -23.56 23.89
CA ASP A 255 -11.18 -22.43 24.69
C ASP A 255 -10.60 -21.11 24.17
N MET A 256 -9.31 -21.08 23.84
CA MET A 256 -8.66 -19.90 23.24
C MET A 256 -9.26 -19.56 21.87
N ASN A 257 -9.48 -20.56 21.00
CA ASN A 257 -10.17 -20.37 19.72
C ASN A 257 -11.53 -19.70 19.93
N THR A 258 -12.29 -20.14 20.95
CA THR A 258 -13.61 -19.58 21.22
C THR A 258 -13.51 -18.11 21.60
N GLU A 259 -12.57 -17.73 22.46
CA GLU A 259 -12.39 -16.34 22.86
C GLU A 259 -11.88 -15.46 21.70
N CYS A 260 -10.84 -15.90 20.99
CA CYS A 260 -10.22 -15.13 19.91
C CYS A 260 -11.12 -15.01 18.66
N ILE A 261 -12.05 -15.95 18.43
CA ILE A 261 -12.81 -16.04 17.17
C ILE A 261 -14.30 -15.85 17.40
N SER A 262 -14.91 -16.64 18.30
CA SER A 262 -16.37 -16.77 18.37
C SER A 262 -17.03 -15.47 18.85
N GLY A 263 -16.36 -14.70 19.72
CA GLY A 263 -16.84 -13.40 20.19
C GLY A 263 -16.99 -12.34 19.10
N TYR A 264 -16.36 -12.54 17.94
CA TYR A 264 -16.31 -11.57 16.84
C TYR A 264 -17.20 -11.95 15.64
N GLN A 265 -17.95 -13.05 15.76
CA GLN A 265 -18.84 -13.54 14.70
C GLN A 265 -19.84 -12.45 14.25
N GLY A 266 -19.91 -12.22 12.94
CA GLY A 266 -20.81 -11.24 12.32
C GLY A 266 -20.25 -9.81 12.26
N MET A 267 -19.22 -9.49 13.04
CA MET A 267 -18.51 -8.20 12.98
C MET A 267 -17.20 -8.30 12.20
N TYR A 268 -16.54 -9.46 12.24
CA TYR A 268 -15.26 -9.73 11.58
C TYR A 268 -15.35 -10.99 10.72
N SER A 269 -14.64 -10.99 9.60
CA SER A 269 -14.20 -12.22 8.93
C SER A 269 -12.96 -12.74 9.62
N VAL A 270 -12.80 -14.07 9.66
CA VAL A 270 -11.69 -14.71 10.36
C VAL A 270 -10.98 -15.69 9.44
N GLU A 271 -9.67 -15.56 9.35
CA GLU A 271 -8.75 -16.55 8.79
C GLU A 271 -7.88 -17.12 9.92
N SER A 272 -7.54 -18.40 9.87
CA SER A 272 -6.64 -19.02 10.83
C SER A 272 -5.72 -20.02 10.16
N ASN A 273 -4.45 -19.99 10.55
CA ASN A 273 -3.47 -21.03 10.23
C ASN A 273 -2.93 -21.73 11.49
N VAL A 274 -3.62 -21.57 12.63
CA VAL A 274 -3.16 -22.12 13.91
C VAL A 274 -3.16 -23.64 13.84
N THR A 275 -2.00 -24.24 14.08
CA THR A 275 -1.83 -25.69 14.09
C THR A 275 -1.03 -26.12 15.31
N GLU A 276 -1.46 -27.22 15.93
CA GLU A 276 -0.69 -27.90 16.96
C GLU A 276 -0.18 -29.21 16.37
N ALA A 277 1.14 -29.44 16.44
CA ALA A 277 1.70 -30.71 16.02
C ALA A 277 1.09 -31.86 16.84
N ALA A 278 0.65 -32.93 16.17
CA ALA A 278 0.16 -34.12 16.86
C ALA A 278 1.29 -34.70 17.74
N ALA A 279 1.02 -34.78 19.05
CA ALA A 279 1.94 -35.32 20.06
C ALA A 279 2.26 -36.80 19.85
#